data_AF-A0A1V5NAS2-F1
#
_entry.id   AF-A0A1V5NAS2-F1
#
_cell.length_a   1.000
_cell.length_b   1.000
_cell.length_c   1.000
_cell.angle_alpha   90.00
_cell.angle_beta   90.00
_cell.angle_gamma   90.00
#
_symmetry.space_group_name_H-M   'P 1'
#
loop_
_entity.id
_entity.type
_entity.pdbx_description
1 polymer ?
#
loop_
_entity_poly.entity_id
_entity_poly.type
_entity_poly.pdbx_seq_one_letter_code
_entity_poly.pdbx_strand_id
1 'polypeptide(L)' 'MYAKARRGEIKGFTGIDDPYEAPVNPELVLDTVNFSPEKCARQVIDYLVAEGLLLV' A
#
# COMPACT_ATOMS: atom_id res chain seq x y z
N MET A 1 0.47 5.93 -16.52
CA MET A 1 -0.92 6.18 -16.11
C MET A 1 -1.06 7.56 -15.44
N TYR A 2 -0.31 7.89 -14.38
CA TYR A 2 -0.32 9.23 -13.75
C TYR A 2 -0.22 10.41 -14.74
N ALA A 3 0.67 10.34 -15.73
CA ALA A 3 0.81 11.40 -16.74
C ALA A 3 -0.47 11.64 -17.56
N LYS A 4 -1.28 10.60 -17.81
CA LYS A 4 -2.56 10.71 -18.52
C LYS A 4 -3.63 11.35 -17.62
N ALA A 5 -3.69 10.93 -16.35
CA ALA A 5 -4.59 11.51 -15.35
C ALA A 5 -4.31 13.01 -15.14
N ARG A 6 -3.03 13.42 -15.05
CA ARG A 6 -2.64 14.85 -14.97
C ARG A 6 -3.05 15.68 -16.19
N ARG A 7 -3.17 15.06 -17.36
CA ARG A 7 -3.68 15.71 -18.58
C ARG A 7 -5.21 15.65 -18.69
N GLY A 8 -5.90 15.08 -17.70
CA GLY A 8 -7.36 14.98 -17.66
C GLY A 8 -7.95 13.88 -18.54
N GLU A 9 -7.11 13.00 -19.11
CA GLU A 9 -7.55 11.87 -19.96
C GLU A 9 -8.17 10.72 -19.14
N ILE A 10 -7.89 10.68 -17.83
CA ILE A 10 -8.46 9.72 -16.86
C ILE A 10 -9.14 10.56 -15.78
N LYS A 11 -10.42 10.26 -15.51
CA LYS A 11 -11.25 10.90 -14.47
C LYS A 11 -11.39 9.97 -13.28
N GLY A 12 -11.64 10.53 -12.10
CA GLY A 12 -11.76 9.78 -10.85
C GLY A 12 -10.44 9.11 -10.46
N PHE A 13 -9.32 9.78 -10.73
CA PHE A 13 -8.00 9.22 -10.47
C PHE A 13 -7.54 9.56 -9.05
N THR A 14 -7.49 8.54 -8.20
CA THR A 14 -7.12 8.65 -6.79
C THR A 14 -5.74 9.30 -6.60
N GLY A 15 -5.67 10.31 -5.74
CA GLY A 15 -4.49 11.14 -5.50
C GLY A 15 -4.27 12.26 -6.51
N ILE A 16 -5.18 12.46 -7.48
CA ILE A 16 -5.19 13.62 -8.39
C ILE A 16 -6.52 14.36 -8.31
N ASP A 17 -7.60 13.76 -8.79
CA ASP A 17 -8.94 14.37 -8.82
C ASP A 17 -9.96 13.63 -7.93
N ASP A 18 -9.55 12.51 -7.34
CA ASP A 18 -10.29 11.76 -6.32
C ASP A 18 -9.39 11.57 -5.07
N PRO A 19 -9.87 11.79 -3.84
CA PRO A 19 -9.03 11.67 -2.64
C PRO A 19 -8.67 10.22 -2.32
N TYR A 20 -7.50 10.03 -1.70
CA TYR A 20 -7.17 8.77 -1.02
C TYR A 20 -7.45 8.93 0.48
N GLU A 21 -8.30 8.06 1.01
CA GLU A 21 -8.56 7.99 2.45
C GLU A 21 -7.66 6.92 3.07
N ALA A 22 -6.61 7.36 3.75
CA ALA A 22 -5.70 6.45 4.44
C ALA A 22 -6.45 5.70 5.56
N PRO A 23 -6.16 4.40 5.78
CA PRO A 23 -6.75 3.66 6.89
C PRO A 23 -6.45 4.33 8.24
N VAL A 24 -7.47 4.48 9.08
CA VAL A 24 -7.33 5.10 10.41
C VAL A 24 -6.64 4.17 11.40
N ASN A 25 -6.91 2.87 11.32
CA ASN A 25 -6.34 1.85 12.20
C ASN A 25 -5.89 0.63 11.38
N PRO A 26 -4.81 0.73 10.60
CA PRO A 26 -4.25 -0.40 9.88
C PRO A 26 -3.54 -1.36 10.83
N GLU A 27 -3.68 -2.65 10.59
CA GLU A 27 -2.95 -3.70 11.29
C GLU A 27 -1.44 -3.67 11.00
N LEU A 28 -1.07 -3.29 9.77
CA LEU A 28 0.32 -3.16 9.33
C LEU A 28 0.47 -2.06 8.28
N VAL A 29 1.52 -1.23 8.41
CA VAL A 29 1.91 -0.20 7.42
C VAL A 29 3.29 -0.52 6.88
N LEU A 30 3.44 -0.50 5.55
CA LEU A 30 4.70 -0.80 4.87
C LEU A 30 5.30 0.47 4.24
N ASP A 31 6.56 0.75 4.54
CA ASP A 31 7.32 1.81 3.86
C ASP A 31 7.90 1.27 2.54
N THR A 32 7.17 1.52 1.46
CA THR A 32 7.53 1.08 0.11
C THR A 32 8.52 2.02 -0.60
N VAL A 33 8.91 3.13 0.03
CA VAL A 33 9.90 4.07 -0.53
C VAL A 33 11.31 3.66 -0.12
N ASN A 34 11.48 3.28 1.15
CA ASN A 34 12.81 2.99 1.70
C ASN A 34 13.15 1.50 1.74
N PHE A 35 12.17 0.61 1.58
CA PHE A 35 12.40 -0.84 1.63
C PHE A 35 12.11 -1.52 0.29
N SER A 36 12.86 -2.61 0.04
CA SER A 36 12.63 -3.44 -1.14
C SER A 36 11.32 -4.22 -1.01
N PRO A 37 10.74 -4.67 -2.14
CA PRO A 37 9.55 -5.52 -2.12
C PRO A 37 9.70 -6.77 -1.26
N GLU A 38 10.86 -7.43 -1.29
CA GLU A 38 11.14 -8.64 -0.51
C GLU A 38 11.14 -8.35 0.99
N LYS A 39 11.68 -7.20 1.40
CA LYS A 39 11.69 -6.77 2.80
C LYS A 39 10.27 -6.45 3.29
N CYS A 40 9.48 -5.73 2.49
CA CYS A 40 8.08 -5.45 2.81
C CYS A 40 7.25 -6.75 2.88
N ALA A 41 7.44 -7.67 1.94
CA ALA A 41 6.79 -8.98 1.97
C ALA A 41 7.16 -9.78 3.22
N ARG A 42 8.44 -9.73 3.64
CA ARG A 42 8.87 -10.37 4.88
C ARG A 42 8.16 -9.80 6.11
N GLN A 43 7.98 -8.49 6.18
CA GLN A 43 7.22 -7.85 7.27
C GLN A 43 5.78 -8.35 7.34
N VAL A 44 5.11 -8.56 6.19
CA VAL A 44 3.76 -9.15 6.15
C VAL A 44 3.77 -10.58 6.70
N ILE A 45 4.71 -11.41 6.25
CA ILE A 45 4.82 -12.79 6.72
C ILE A 45 5.08 -12.85 8.23
N ASP A 46 6.01 -12.04 8.73
CA ASP A 46 6.33 -12.00 10.16
C ASP A 46 5.13 -11.53 11.01
N TYR A 47 4.36 -10.56 10.51
CA TYR A 47 3.09 -10.15 11.15
C TYR A 47 2.09 -11.31 11.22
N LEU A 48 1.87 -12.02 10.10
CA LEU A 48 0.92 -13.14 10.06
C LEU A 48 1.32 -14.29 11.00
N VAL A 49 2.63 -14.56 11.12
CA VAL A 49 3.15 -15.57 12.05
C VAL A 49 2.94 -15.13 13.50
N ALA A 50 3.22 -13.86 13.82
CA ALA A 50 3.05 -13.32 15.17
C ALA A 50 1.59 -13.36 15.64
N GLU A 51 0.64 -13.09 14.74
CA GLU A 51 -0.80 -13.20 15.00
C GLU A 51 -1.33 -14.65 14.96
N GLY A 52 -0.47 -15.63 14.69
CA GLY A 52 -0.85 -17.04 14.59
C GLY A 52 -1.72 -17.37 13.36
N LEU A 53 -1.76 -16.48 12.38
CA LEU A 53 -2.51 -16.63 11.12
C LEU A 53 -1.74 -17.44 10.06
N LEU A 54 -0.44 -17.60 10.25
CA LEU A 54 0.43 -18.40 9.40
C LEU A 54 1.34 -19.28 10.27
N LEU A 55 1.33 -20.58 10.00
CA LEU A 55 2.24 -21.54 10.63
C LEU A 55 3.46 -21.73 9.73
N VAL A 56 4.65 -21.74 10.33
CA VAL A 56 5.94 -21.96 9.66
C VAL A 56 6.49 -23.32 10.05
#